data_AF-A0A0K0MTG4-F1
#
_entry.id   AF-A0A0K0MTG4-F1
#
_cell.length_a   1.000
_cell.length_b   1.000
_cell.length_c   1.000
_cell.angle_alpha   90.00
_cell.angle_beta   90.00
_cell.angle_gamma   90.00
#
_symmetry.space_group_name_H-M   'P 1'
#
loop_
_entity.id
_entity.type
_entity.pdbx_description
1 polymer ?
#
loop_
_entity_poly.entity_id
_entity_poly.type
_entity_poly.pdbx_seq_one_letter_code
_entity_poly.pdbx_strand_id
1 'polypeptide(L)'
;LMVWLRRCTHYLFIVVVAVNSTLLTINSGDYIFYTDWAWTSFVVFSIANTLMTVVGAVYYITFTGVPGTGAYYGLIMQVYTWVAKVAWFAPGYPVDFIVHPMWIPSCMLLDLAYWATKKNKHSLIFFGGVLVGMSMPLFNMVQLMLIADPLETAFKYPRPTLPPYMTPIEPQVGKFYNSPVALGAGAGSVLSVTFAALGCKLNTWTYRWMAA
;
A
#
# COMPACT_ATOMS: atom_id res chain seq x y z
N LEU A 1 -35.64 -2.05 -7.20
CA LEU A 1 -34.99 -0.95 -6.45
C LEU A 1 -33.96 -1.43 -5.42
N MET A 2 -34.29 -2.34 -4.49
CA MET A 2 -33.38 -2.73 -3.39
C MET A 2 -32.03 -3.34 -3.83
N VAL A 3 -32.00 -4.14 -4.90
CA VAL A 3 -30.75 -4.71 -5.44
C VAL A 3 -29.83 -3.62 -6.04
N TRP A 4 -30.41 -2.58 -6.63
CA TRP A 4 -29.68 -1.47 -7.24
C TRP A 4 -29.12 -0.52 -6.18
N LEU A 5 -29.92 -0.16 -5.17
CA LEU A 5 -29.47 0.55 -3.99
C LEU A 5 -28.33 -0.19 -3.29
N ARG A 6 -28.47 -1.51 -3.09
CA ARG A 6 -27.42 -2.34 -2.50
C ARG A 6 -26.11 -2.25 -3.28
N ARG A 7 -26.15 -2.35 -4.62
CA ARG A 7 -24.94 -2.20 -5.46
C ARG A 7 -24.36 -0.79 -5.38
N CYS A 8 -25.17 0.27 -5.41
CA CYS A 8 -24.71 1.65 -5.25
C CYS A 8 -24.04 1.88 -3.88
N THR A 9 -24.58 1.34 -2.79
CA THR A 9 -23.93 1.41 -1.47
C THR A 9 -22.66 0.59 -1.42
N HIS A 10 -22.57 -0.53 -2.16
CA HIS A 10 -21.33 -1.30 -2.28
C HIS A 10 -20.24 -0.54 -3.03
N TYR A 11 -20.60 0.17 -4.11
CA TYR A 11 -19.65 1.04 -4.82
C TYR A 11 -19.23 2.23 -3.96
N LEU A 12 -20.17 2.88 -3.25
CA LEU A 12 -19.87 3.91 -2.26
C LEU A 12 -19.00 3.38 -1.12
N PHE A 13 -19.18 2.13 -0.69
CA PHE A 13 -18.38 1.51 0.36
C PHE A 13 -16.99 1.12 -0.12
N ILE A 14 -16.84 0.60 -1.33
CA ILE A 14 -15.56 0.37 -2.02
C ILE A 14 -14.82 1.69 -2.15
N VAL A 15 -15.50 2.76 -2.54
CA VAL A 15 -14.95 4.12 -2.62
C VAL A 15 -14.60 4.63 -1.22
N VAL A 16 -15.45 4.49 -0.22
CA VAL A 16 -15.18 4.93 1.17
C VAL A 16 -14.07 4.10 1.81
N VAL A 17 -13.95 2.80 1.53
CA VAL A 17 -12.83 1.98 1.97
C VAL A 17 -11.58 2.33 1.18
N ALA A 18 -11.62 2.54 -0.13
CA ALA A 18 -10.46 3.04 -0.88
C ALA A 18 -10.03 4.44 -0.40
N VAL A 19 -10.99 5.31 -0.08
CA VAL A 19 -10.77 6.65 0.52
C VAL A 19 -10.27 6.53 1.96
N ASN A 20 -10.74 5.55 2.75
CA ASN A 20 -10.26 5.30 4.11
C ASN A 20 -8.92 4.54 4.13
N SER A 21 -8.63 3.72 3.12
CA SER A 21 -7.35 3.09 2.87
C SER A 21 -6.33 4.12 2.42
N THR A 22 -6.76 5.14 1.65
CA THR A 22 -5.95 6.33 1.37
C THR A 22 -5.88 7.31 2.55
N LEU A 23 -6.86 7.35 3.45
CA LEU A 23 -6.72 8.04 4.75
C LEU A 23 -5.77 7.27 5.69
N LEU A 24 -5.73 5.93 5.63
CA LEU A 24 -4.69 5.11 6.26
C LEU A 24 -3.33 5.30 5.59
N THR A 25 -3.29 5.67 4.29
CA THR A 25 -2.07 6.23 3.69
C THR A 25 -1.69 7.59 4.26
N ILE A 26 -2.41 8.24 5.18
CA ILE A 26 -1.93 9.54 5.70
C ILE A 26 -0.70 9.39 6.62
N ASN A 27 -0.51 8.23 7.27
CA ASN A 27 0.73 7.98 8.02
C ASN A 27 1.89 7.42 7.17
N SER A 28 1.60 6.85 5.99
CA SER A 28 2.62 6.39 5.03
C SER A 28 2.75 7.26 3.79
N GLY A 29 1.90 8.26 3.67
CA GLY A 29 1.61 9.00 2.45
C GLY A 29 2.70 9.99 2.18
N ASP A 30 3.26 10.59 3.23
CA ASP A 30 4.47 11.37 3.11
C ASP A 30 5.63 10.53 2.55
N TYR A 31 5.74 9.26 2.94
CA TYR A 31 6.73 8.34 2.35
C TYR A 31 6.37 7.90 0.91
N ILE A 32 5.16 8.14 0.44
CA ILE A 32 4.77 7.95 -0.97
C ILE A 32 5.00 9.25 -1.76
N PHE A 33 4.70 10.41 -1.17
CA PHE A 33 4.83 11.73 -1.79
C PHE A 33 6.27 12.22 -1.91
N TYR A 34 7.17 11.72 -1.06
CA TYR A 34 8.56 12.14 -1.02
C TYR A 34 9.49 10.94 -1.21
N THR A 35 10.11 10.86 -2.40
CA THR A 35 11.04 9.77 -2.74
C THR A 35 12.26 9.69 -1.83
N ASP A 36 12.73 10.81 -1.31
CA ASP A 36 13.84 10.86 -0.34
C ASP A 36 13.46 10.24 1.01
N TRP A 37 12.21 10.41 1.45
CA TRP A 37 11.73 9.82 2.69
C TRP A 37 11.51 8.32 2.53
N ALA A 38 10.99 7.89 1.38
CA ALA A 38 10.88 6.47 1.06
C ALA A 38 12.25 5.78 1.03
N TRP A 39 13.27 6.47 0.53
CA TRP A 39 14.63 5.95 0.45
C TRP A 39 15.31 5.87 1.82
N THR A 40 15.31 6.97 2.58
CA THR A 40 15.95 7.06 3.90
C THR A 40 15.24 6.22 4.96
N SER A 41 13.92 6.05 4.85
CA SER A 41 13.07 5.29 5.78
C SER A 41 12.45 4.05 5.14
N PHE A 42 13.21 3.36 4.28
CA PHE A 42 12.73 2.25 3.46
C PHE A 42 11.95 1.17 4.22
N VAL A 43 12.41 0.79 5.42
CA VAL A 43 11.78 -0.25 6.23
C VAL A 43 10.39 0.17 6.68
N VAL A 44 10.25 1.42 7.17
CA VAL A 44 8.97 1.98 7.62
C VAL A 44 8.01 2.10 6.45
N PHE A 45 8.48 2.67 5.33
CA PHE A 45 7.73 2.77 4.09
C PHE A 45 7.21 1.40 3.62
N SER A 46 8.07 0.38 3.61
CA SER A 46 7.74 -0.96 3.11
C SER A 46 6.77 -1.69 4.03
N ILE A 47 6.96 -1.63 5.35
CA ILE A 47 6.04 -2.24 6.33
C ILE A 47 4.67 -1.56 6.24
N ALA A 48 4.63 -0.22 6.21
CA ALA A 48 3.37 0.50 6.15
C ALA A 48 2.57 0.17 4.87
N ASN A 49 3.24 0.13 3.71
CA ASN A 49 2.62 -0.29 2.45
C ASN A 49 2.15 -1.75 2.49
N THR A 50 2.93 -2.65 3.09
CA THR A 50 2.56 -4.06 3.27
C THR A 50 1.27 -4.20 4.08
N LEU A 51 1.24 -3.63 5.29
CA LEU A 51 0.11 -3.82 6.22
C LEU A 51 -1.18 -3.26 5.64
N MET A 52 -1.10 -2.07 5.03
CA MET A 52 -2.24 -1.46 4.36
C MET A 52 -2.76 -2.33 3.22
N THR A 53 -1.86 -2.78 2.33
CA THR A 53 -2.24 -3.54 1.14
C THR A 53 -2.87 -4.87 1.50
N VAL A 54 -2.33 -5.55 2.52
CA VAL A 54 -2.85 -6.83 3.01
C VAL A 54 -4.27 -6.69 3.54
N VAL A 55 -4.57 -5.68 4.38
CA VAL A 55 -5.93 -5.49 4.90
C VAL A 55 -6.92 -5.25 3.77
N GLY A 56 -6.61 -4.31 2.87
CA GLY A 56 -7.47 -3.96 1.76
C GLY A 56 -7.69 -5.13 0.81
N ALA A 57 -6.61 -5.73 0.28
CA ALA A 57 -6.71 -6.83 -0.67
C ALA A 57 -7.43 -8.06 -0.08
N VAL A 58 -7.14 -8.43 1.18
CA VAL A 58 -7.81 -9.57 1.83
C VAL A 58 -9.29 -9.29 2.08
N TYR A 59 -9.65 -8.06 2.46
CA TYR A 59 -11.05 -7.66 2.57
C TYR A 59 -11.78 -7.84 1.23
N TYR A 60 -11.23 -7.31 0.13
CA TYR A 60 -11.85 -7.44 -1.21
C TYR A 60 -11.96 -8.91 -1.68
N ILE A 61 -10.93 -9.72 -1.46
CA ILE A 61 -10.92 -11.15 -1.80
C ILE A 61 -12.00 -11.91 -1.02
N THR A 62 -12.07 -11.70 0.29
CA THR A 62 -13.02 -12.44 1.14
C THR A 62 -14.46 -11.96 0.99
N PHE A 63 -14.66 -10.70 0.63
CA PHE A 63 -15.97 -10.13 0.37
C PHE A 63 -16.60 -10.65 -0.93
N THR A 64 -15.81 -10.70 -2.01
CA THR A 64 -16.30 -11.14 -3.32
C THR A 64 -16.21 -12.65 -3.50
N GLY A 65 -15.24 -13.31 -2.86
CA GLY A 65 -14.96 -14.74 -3.02
C GLY A 65 -14.44 -15.11 -4.41
N VAL A 66 -14.03 -14.14 -5.23
CA VAL A 66 -13.53 -14.35 -6.59
C VAL A 66 -12.01 -14.09 -6.61
N PRO A 67 -11.19 -15.03 -7.09
CA PRO A 67 -9.76 -14.78 -7.26
C PRO A 67 -9.53 -13.70 -8.33
N GLY A 68 -8.63 -12.76 -8.03
CA GLY A 68 -8.31 -11.61 -8.89
C GLY A 68 -8.79 -10.27 -8.33
N THR A 69 -9.63 -10.28 -7.29
CA THR A 69 -10.10 -9.04 -6.67
C THR A 69 -9.07 -8.39 -5.75
N GLY A 70 -8.08 -9.13 -5.27
CA GLY A 70 -6.94 -8.55 -4.56
C GLY A 70 -6.07 -7.71 -5.49
N ALA A 71 -5.73 -8.26 -6.66
CA ALA A 71 -5.01 -7.56 -7.72
C ALA A 71 -5.79 -6.36 -8.25
N TYR A 72 -7.12 -6.45 -8.31
CA TYR A 72 -7.98 -5.31 -8.64
C TYR A 72 -7.85 -4.16 -7.62
N TYR A 73 -7.79 -4.46 -6.32
CA TYR A 73 -7.50 -3.45 -5.30
C TYR A 73 -6.11 -2.83 -5.49
N GLY A 74 -5.09 -3.65 -5.76
CA GLY A 74 -3.74 -3.18 -6.09
C GLY A 74 -3.73 -2.25 -7.32
N LEU A 75 -4.49 -2.60 -8.37
CA LEU A 75 -4.64 -1.77 -9.57
C LEU A 75 -5.28 -0.41 -9.26
N ILE A 76 -6.33 -0.38 -8.43
CA ILE A 76 -6.96 0.88 -8.02
C ILE A 76 -5.93 1.80 -7.36
N MET A 77 -5.19 1.29 -6.37
CA MET A 77 -4.13 2.05 -5.68
C MET A 77 -3.04 2.53 -6.66
N GLN A 78 -2.69 1.68 -7.64
CA GLN A 78 -1.74 2.02 -8.69
C GLN A 78 -2.23 3.19 -9.55
N VAL A 79 -3.47 3.14 -10.04
CA VAL A 79 -4.04 4.20 -10.89
C VAL A 79 -4.15 5.53 -10.12
N TYR A 80 -4.62 5.51 -8.87
CA TYR A 80 -4.76 6.72 -8.08
C TYR A 80 -3.42 7.42 -7.85
N THR A 81 -2.37 6.67 -7.53
CA THR A 81 -1.04 7.27 -7.31
C THR A 81 -0.37 7.71 -8.61
N TRP A 82 -0.61 7.04 -9.74
CA TRP A 82 -0.21 7.57 -11.06
C TRP A 82 -0.86 8.91 -11.39
N VAL A 83 -2.17 9.03 -11.15
CA VAL A 83 -2.89 10.30 -11.38
C VAL A 83 -2.32 11.40 -10.47
N ALA A 84 -2.07 11.10 -9.20
CA ALA A 84 -1.44 12.05 -8.28
C ALA A 84 -0.02 12.46 -8.73
N LYS A 85 0.76 11.48 -9.21
CA LYS A 85 2.12 11.68 -9.75
C LYS A 85 2.13 12.63 -10.95
N VAL A 86 1.18 12.47 -11.87
CA VAL A 86 1.02 13.36 -13.04
C VAL A 86 0.46 14.72 -12.65
N ALA A 87 -0.47 14.80 -11.70
CA ALA A 87 -1.02 16.07 -11.21
C ALA A 87 0.06 16.97 -10.59
N TRP A 88 1.10 16.38 -9.99
CA TRP A 88 2.24 17.10 -9.43
C TRP A 88 3.16 17.78 -10.47
N PHE A 89 2.95 17.50 -11.75
CA PHE A 89 3.58 18.25 -12.83
C PHE A 89 3.06 19.69 -12.93
N ALA A 90 1.78 19.92 -12.60
CA ALA A 90 1.18 21.26 -12.63
C ALA A 90 1.90 22.28 -11.72
N PRO A 91 2.32 21.92 -10.48
CA PRO A 91 3.16 22.78 -9.64
C PRO A 91 4.67 22.81 -10.01
N GLY A 92 5.11 22.12 -11.07
CA GLY A 92 6.49 22.18 -11.55
C GLY A 92 7.48 21.20 -10.88
N TYR A 93 6.99 20.24 -10.11
CA TYR A 93 7.81 19.18 -9.53
C TYR A 93 8.05 18.05 -10.54
N PRO A 94 9.22 17.38 -10.49
CA PRO A 94 9.49 16.24 -11.36
C PRO A 94 8.58 15.07 -11.00
N VAL A 95 8.29 14.22 -11.99
CA VAL A 95 7.53 12.98 -11.80
C VAL A 95 8.18 12.12 -10.72
N ASP A 96 9.50 12.08 -10.68
CA ASP A 96 10.32 11.32 -9.71
C ASP A 96 10.30 11.87 -8.28
N PHE A 97 9.49 12.90 -8.01
CA PHE A 97 9.28 13.41 -6.66
C PHE A 97 8.36 12.52 -5.83
N ILE A 98 7.41 11.83 -6.49
CA ILE A 98 6.46 10.90 -5.86
C ILE A 98 6.88 9.46 -6.16
N VAL A 99 7.01 8.64 -5.11
CA VAL A 99 7.20 7.19 -5.23
C VAL A 99 5.94 6.57 -5.75
N HIS A 100 6.12 5.57 -6.60
CA HIS A 100 5.03 4.70 -6.97
C HIS A 100 5.25 3.29 -6.44
N PRO A 101 4.71 2.92 -5.27
CA PRO A 101 4.88 1.57 -4.73
C PRO A 101 4.30 0.51 -5.66
N MET A 102 4.84 -0.70 -5.62
CA MET A 102 4.46 -1.79 -6.51
C MET A 102 3.51 -2.77 -5.81
N TRP A 103 2.20 -2.49 -5.87
CA TRP A 103 1.20 -3.31 -5.15
C TRP A 103 0.73 -4.53 -5.93
N ILE A 104 0.61 -4.41 -7.27
CA ILE A 104 -0.01 -5.43 -8.12
C ILE A 104 0.64 -6.82 -7.94
N PRO A 105 1.98 -6.98 -8.03
CA PRO A 105 2.59 -8.31 -7.93
C PRO A 105 2.31 -9.01 -6.60
N SER A 106 2.37 -8.25 -5.49
CA SER A 106 2.10 -8.78 -4.15
C SER A 106 0.63 -9.14 -3.97
N CYS A 107 -0.29 -8.34 -4.52
CA CYS A 107 -1.72 -8.66 -4.52
C CYS A 107 -2.05 -9.90 -5.37
N MET A 108 -1.35 -10.12 -6.49
CA MET A 108 -1.48 -11.33 -7.28
C MET A 108 -1.07 -12.58 -6.50
N LEU A 109 -0.05 -12.48 -5.64
CA LEU A 109 0.35 -13.58 -4.75
C LEU A 109 -0.74 -13.91 -3.72
N LEU A 110 -1.48 -12.92 -3.20
CA LEU A 110 -2.66 -13.17 -2.35
C LEU A 110 -3.75 -13.91 -3.10
N ASP A 111 -4.08 -13.45 -4.31
CA ASP A 111 -5.11 -14.09 -5.14
C ASP A 111 -4.74 -15.53 -5.49
N LEU A 112 -3.47 -15.76 -5.82
CA LEU A 112 -2.95 -17.10 -6.11
C LEU A 112 -3.01 -17.98 -4.86
N ALA A 113 -2.59 -17.48 -3.70
CA ALA A 113 -2.65 -18.22 -2.44
C ALA A 113 -4.09 -18.58 -2.05
N TYR A 114 -5.05 -17.67 -2.23
CA TYR A 114 -6.46 -17.93 -1.98
C TYR A 114 -7.04 -18.96 -2.95
N TRP A 115 -6.68 -18.87 -4.23
CA TRP A 115 -7.20 -19.75 -5.26
C TRP A 115 -6.62 -21.17 -5.14
N ALA A 116 -5.30 -21.29 -5.00
CA ALA A 116 -4.59 -22.56 -4.89
C ALA A 116 -5.08 -23.41 -3.71
N THR A 117 -5.52 -22.76 -2.63
CA THR A 117 -6.02 -23.43 -1.41
C THR A 117 -7.53 -23.62 -1.41
N LYS A 118 -8.17 -23.54 -2.59
CA LYS A 118 -9.62 -23.71 -2.76
C LYS A 118 -10.44 -22.72 -1.91
N LYS A 119 -10.02 -21.46 -1.86
CA LYS A 119 -10.72 -20.36 -1.19
C LYS A 119 -10.76 -20.47 0.34
N ASN A 120 -9.78 -21.13 0.96
CA ASN A 120 -9.71 -21.26 2.40
C ASN A 120 -9.16 -19.98 3.07
N LYS A 121 -9.97 -19.36 3.95
CA LYS A 121 -9.60 -18.12 4.66
C LYS A 121 -8.36 -18.24 5.53
N HIS A 122 -8.19 -19.36 6.24
CA HIS A 122 -7.04 -19.54 7.13
C HIS A 122 -5.73 -19.62 6.35
N SER A 123 -5.76 -20.29 5.20
CA SER A 123 -4.61 -20.39 4.32
C SER A 123 -4.26 -19.05 3.65
N LEU A 124 -5.26 -18.23 3.32
CA LEU A 124 -5.04 -16.86 2.82
C LEU A 124 -4.39 -15.98 3.89
N ILE A 125 -4.84 -16.08 5.14
CA ILE A 125 -4.25 -15.34 6.26
C ILE A 125 -2.77 -15.70 6.42
N PHE A 126 -2.47 -17.00 6.43
CA PHE A 126 -1.12 -17.48 6.71
C PHE A 126 -0.19 -17.38 5.49
N PHE A 127 -0.48 -18.11 4.42
CA PHE A 127 0.38 -18.12 3.23
C PHE A 127 0.29 -16.80 2.48
N GLY A 128 -0.92 -16.28 2.27
CA GLY A 128 -1.12 -15.02 1.56
C GLY A 128 -0.51 -13.82 2.29
N GLY A 129 -0.74 -13.73 3.60
CA GLY A 129 -0.11 -12.71 4.45
C GLY A 129 1.41 -12.71 4.33
N VAL A 130 2.04 -13.87 4.60
CA VAL A 130 3.50 -14.03 4.51
C VAL A 130 4.04 -13.65 3.13
N LEU A 131 3.39 -14.12 2.06
CA LEU A 131 3.83 -13.84 0.68
C LEU A 131 3.85 -12.34 0.38
N VAL A 132 2.83 -11.58 0.80
CA VAL A 132 2.82 -10.11 0.63
C VAL A 132 3.87 -9.45 1.50
N GLY A 133 4.01 -9.91 2.74
CA GLY A 133 4.99 -9.42 3.70
C GLY A 133 6.41 -9.50 3.19
N MET A 134 6.74 -10.56 2.47
CA MET A 134 8.06 -10.77 1.89
C MET A 134 8.23 -10.05 0.54
N SER A 135 7.19 -10.02 -0.29
CA SER A 135 7.28 -9.53 -1.66
C SER A 135 7.19 -8.01 -1.80
N MET A 136 6.39 -7.32 -0.97
CA MET A 136 6.24 -5.86 -1.05
C MET A 136 7.56 -5.11 -0.90
N PRO A 137 8.41 -5.39 0.12
CA PRO A 137 9.71 -4.73 0.25
C PRO A 137 10.61 -5.02 -0.96
N LEU A 138 10.57 -6.23 -1.52
CA LEU A 138 11.37 -6.56 -2.70
C LEU A 138 10.97 -5.69 -3.90
N PHE A 139 9.67 -5.66 -4.24
CA PHE A 139 9.18 -4.91 -5.41
C PHE A 139 9.31 -3.40 -5.23
N ASN A 140 9.13 -2.89 -4.01
CA ASN A 140 9.36 -1.48 -3.71
C ASN A 140 10.83 -1.08 -3.87
N MET A 141 11.78 -1.92 -3.46
CA MET A 141 13.20 -1.65 -3.67
C MET A 141 13.56 -1.66 -5.15
N VAL A 142 13.07 -2.64 -5.90
CA VAL A 142 13.27 -2.69 -7.37
C VAL A 142 12.79 -1.40 -8.02
N GLN A 143 11.63 -0.90 -7.61
CA GLN A 143 11.11 0.35 -8.15
C GLN A 143 11.96 1.57 -7.76
N LEU A 144 12.41 1.68 -6.51
CA LEU A 144 13.23 2.80 -6.05
C LEU A 144 14.60 2.87 -6.74
N MET A 145 15.19 1.72 -7.10
CA MET A 145 16.45 1.67 -7.85
C MET A 145 16.33 2.21 -9.29
N LEU A 146 15.11 2.34 -9.83
CA LEU A 146 14.85 2.89 -11.17
C LEU A 146 14.65 4.41 -11.16
N ILE A 147 14.58 5.04 -9.98
CA ILE A 147 14.36 6.47 -9.83
C ILE A 147 15.72 7.18 -9.79
N ALA A 148 15.79 8.40 -10.35
CA ALA A 148 16.94 9.29 -10.17
C ALA A 148 17.23 9.53 -8.68
N ASP A 149 18.45 9.96 -8.33
CA ASP A 149 18.85 10.11 -6.93
C ASP A 149 17.82 10.94 -6.15
N PRO A 150 17.09 10.31 -5.20
CA PRO A 150 15.97 10.97 -4.53
C PRO A 150 16.46 12.10 -3.62
N LEU A 151 17.69 12.03 -3.09
CA LEU A 151 18.28 13.09 -2.29
C LEU A 151 18.61 14.31 -3.15
N GLU A 152 19.25 14.12 -4.31
CA GLU A 152 19.56 15.22 -5.23
C GLU A 152 18.29 15.93 -5.70
N THR A 153 17.26 15.15 -6.02
CA THR A 153 15.94 15.68 -6.41
C THR A 153 15.32 16.49 -5.27
N ALA A 154 15.41 16.01 -4.03
CA ALA A 154 14.86 16.68 -2.87
C ALA A 154 15.57 18.01 -2.51
N PHE A 155 16.87 18.12 -2.76
CA PHE A 155 17.61 19.38 -2.57
C PHE A 155 17.33 20.41 -3.68
N LYS A 156 17.11 19.95 -4.91
CA LYS A 156 16.85 20.82 -6.07
C LYS A 156 15.46 21.45 -6.04
N TYR A 157 14.47 20.75 -5.47
CA TYR A 157 13.07 21.20 -5.47
C TYR A 157 12.59 21.54 -4.04
N PRO A 158 12.56 22.84 -3.66
CA PRO A 158 12.17 23.24 -2.31
C PRO A 158 10.70 22.93 -2.02
N ARG A 159 10.42 22.62 -0.76
CA ARG A 159 9.08 22.24 -0.24
C ARG A 159 8.56 23.33 0.69
N PRO A 160 7.88 24.37 0.20
CA PRO A 160 7.52 25.56 0.98
C PRO A 160 6.44 25.31 2.04
N THR A 161 5.73 24.18 1.96
CA THR A 161 4.67 23.79 2.89
C THR A 161 5.18 22.96 4.07
N LEU A 162 6.43 22.48 4.05
CA LEU A 162 7.01 21.71 5.14
C LEU A 162 7.73 22.62 6.16
N PRO A 163 7.68 22.28 7.46
CA PRO A 163 8.47 22.96 8.47
C PRO A 163 9.99 22.87 8.20
N PRO A 164 10.79 23.87 8.60
CA PRO A 164 12.24 23.91 8.34
C PRO A 164 13.06 22.72 8.90
N TYR A 165 12.52 21.97 9.86
CA TYR A 165 13.19 20.79 10.42
C TYR A 165 12.85 19.49 9.66
N MET A 166 11.89 19.52 8.74
CA MET A 166 11.50 18.39 7.88
C MET A 166 12.08 18.50 6.46
N THR A 167 12.83 19.58 6.16
CA THR A 167 13.57 19.70 4.91
C THR A 167 14.74 18.72 4.88
N PRO A 168 15.12 18.20 3.71
CA PRO A 168 16.15 17.18 3.61
C PRO A 168 17.47 17.71 4.18
N ILE A 169 18.08 16.92 5.06
CA ILE A 169 19.41 17.16 5.65
C ILE A 169 20.31 16.09 5.04
N GLU A 170 21.56 16.43 4.71
CA GLU A 170 22.52 15.42 4.27
C GLU A 170 22.59 14.30 5.32
N PRO A 171 22.50 13.02 4.91
CA PRO A 171 22.43 11.93 5.86
C PRO A 171 23.70 11.90 6.72
N GLN A 172 23.58 12.26 8.00
CA GLN A 172 24.63 12.04 8.98
C GLN A 172 24.82 10.53 9.13
N VAL A 173 26.03 10.09 8.81
CA VAL A 173 26.42 8.70 8.59
C VAL A 173 25.94 7.78 9.72
N GLY A 174 24.88 7.02 9.44
CA GLY A 174 24.28 6.06 10.37
C GLY A 174 23.66 4.88 9.63
N LYS A 175 24.50 3.98 9.09
CA LYS A 175 24.02 2.72 8.49
C LYS A 175 23.73 1.70 9.60
N PHE A 176 22.50 1.70 10.11
CA PHE A 176 22.09 0.77 11.18
C PHE A 176 21.87 -0.69 10.69
N TYR A 177 21.75 -0.94 9.39
CA TYR A 177 21.56 -2.28 8.83
C TYR A 177 22.03 -2.38 7.37
N ASN A 178 22.74 -3.45 7.01
CA ASN A 178 23.29 -3.65 5.65
C ASN A 178 22.24 -4.07 4.61
N SER A 179 21.06 -4.53 5.04
CA SER A 179 19.98 -4.96 4.13
C SER A 179 18.61 -4.51 4.66
N PRO A 180 18.16 -3.30 4.28
CA PRO A 180 16.84 -2.79 4.68
C PRO A 180 15.69 -3.60 4.06
N VAL A 181 15.91 -4.25 2.90
CA VAL A 181 14.94 -5.17 2.28
C VAL A 181 14.70 -6.40 3.15
N ALA A 182 15.76 -7.04 3.64
CA ALA A 182 15.61 -8.23 4.48
C ALA A 182 14.89 -7.91 5.79
N LEU A 183 15.21 -6.77 6.41
CA LEU A 183 14.54 -6.33 7.63
C LEU A 183 13.05 -6.02 7.39
N GLY A 184 12.74 -5.30 6.30
CA GLY A 184 11.37 -5.02 5.88
C GLY A 184 10.57 -6.28 5.56
N ALA A 185 11.18 -7.24 4.86
CA ALA A 185 10.55 -8.52 4.49
C ALA A 185 10.33 -9.42 5.71
N GLY A 186 11.31 -9.50 6.61
CA GLY A 186 11.21 -10.23 7.87
C GLY A 186 10.08 -9.69 8.74
N ALA A 187 10.11 -8.40 9.07
CA ALA A 187 9.05 -7.74 9.85
C ALA A 187 7.68 -7.80 9.14
N GLY A 188 7.67 -7.53 7.83
CA GLY A 188 6.48 -7.60 6.98
C GLY A 188 5.83 -8.98 7.00
N SER A 189 6.60 -10.05 6.90
CA SER A 189 6.09 -11.43 6.91
C SER A 189 5.38 -11.82 8.21
N VAL A 190 5.80 -11.27 9.35
CA VAL A 190 5.19 -11.54 10.65
C VAL A 190 3.95 -10.67 10.86
N LEU A 191 4.06 -9.37 10.59
CA LEU A 191 2.98 -8.40 10.84
C LEU A 191 1.83 -8.55 9.82
N SER A 192 2.13 -8.88 8.57
CA SER A 192 1.11 -9.06 7.53
C SER A 192 0.07 -10.14 7.87
N VAL A 193 0.45 -11.22 8.55
CA VAL A 193 -0.46 -12.32 8.90
C VAL A 193 -1.57 -11.85 9.84
N THR A 194 -1.23 -11.06 10.86
CA THR A 194 -2.23 -10.53 11.80
C THR A 194 -3.15 -9.52 11.13
N PHE A 195 -2.61 -8.71 10.22
CA PHE A 195 -3.39 -7.75 9.41
C PHE A 195 -4.24 -8.45 8.33
N ALA A 196 -3.81 -9.59 7.78
CA ALA A 196 -4.64 -10.42 6.91
C ALA A 196 -5.82 -11.01 7.70
N ALA A 197 -5.59 -11.44 8.94
CA ALA A 197 -6.66 -11.89 9.83
C ALA A 197 -7.66 -10.76 10.13
N LEU A 198 -7.17 -9.52 10.31
CA LEU A 198 -8.03 -8.34 10.43
C LEU A 198 -8.88 -8.15 9.17
N GLY A 199 -8.27 -8.16 7.97
CA GLY A 199 -8.97 -8.05 6.69
C GLY A 199 -10.06 -9.10 6.51
N CYS A 200 -9.79 -10.35 6.89
CA CYS A 200 -10.76 -11.46 6.88
C CYS A 200 -11.90 -11.32 7.89
N LYS A 201 -11.73 -10.50 8.94
CA LYS A 201 -12.73 -10.24 10.00
C LYS A 201 -13.54 -8.97 9.76
N LEU A 202 -13.17 -8.15 8.77
CA LEU A 202 -13.96 -7.00 8.34
C LEU A 202 -15.23 -7.51 7.63
N ASN A 203 -16.23 -7.91 8.43
CA ASN A 203 -17.48 -8.51 7.96
C ASN A 203 -18.68 -7.58 8.18
N THR A 204 -18.51 -6.53 9.01
CA THR A 204 -19.59 -5.91 9.80
C THR A 204 -19.97 -4.49 9.45
N TRP A 205 -19.26 -3.82 8.53
CA TRP A 205 -19.64 -2.45 8.16
C TRP A 205 -20.77 -2.37 7.11
N THR A 206 -21.47 -3.47 6.79
CA THR A 206 -22.45 -3.52 5.68
C THR A 206 -23.77 -4.26 5.95
N TYR A 207 -24.16 -4.56 7.20
CA TYR A 207 -25.51 -5.15 7.43
C TYR A 207 -26.36 -4.53 8.53
N ARG A 208 -25.81 -3.91 9.58
CA ARG A 208 -26.65 -3.32 10.64
C ARG A 208 -27.30 -1.99 10.31
N TRP A 209 -26.76 -1.23 9.34
CA TRP A 209 -27.33 0.04 8.90
C TRP A 209 -28.47 -0.09 7.88
N MET A 210 -28.63 -1.25 7.23
CA MET A 210 -29.77 -1.52 6.32
C MET A 210 -30.83 -2.45 6.94
N ALA A 211 -30.66 -2.84 8.20
CA ALA A 211 -31.65 -3.58 8.97
C ALA A 211 -32.41 -2.69 9.97
N ALA A 212 -32.19 -1.38 9.90
CA ALA A 212 -32.94 -0.34 10.62
C ALA A 212 -33.76 0.46 9.62
#